data_AF-A0A2D5T178-F1
#
_entry.id   AF-A0A2D5T178-F1
#
_cell.length_a   1.000
_cell.length_b   1.000
_cell.length_c   1.000
_cell.angle_alpha   90.00
_cell.angle_beta   90.00
_cell.angle_gamma   90.00
#
_symmetry.space_group_name_H-M   'P 1'
#
loop_
_entity.id
_entity.type
_entity.pdbx_description
1 polymer ?
#
loop_
_entity_poly.entity_id
_entity_poly.type
_entity_poly.pdbx_seq_one_letter_code
_entity_poly.pdbx_strand_id
1 'polypeptide(L)'
;MVLAFMLNAFFYVSNINKNISLLITSFLMAASYFTSNHFIDLSASRYYQYLSWIAYDALTILLIVMANRILKERLCLAAKYAVVGLSLNALLCLLIHIDLRVLVNREPWWFWYFYTLAINTIDVIMVAALILDRDFLGVKFIKHRVKKYFSKKQRTIST
;
A
#
# COMPACT_ATOMS: atom_id res chain seq x y z
N MET A 1 0.70 5.49 -9.69
CA MET A 1 -0.63 5.75 -9.09
C MET A 1 -1.55 6.57 -9.99
N VAL A 2 -1.10 7.70 -10.56
CA VAL A 2 -1.94 8.57 -11.43
C VAL A 2 -2.59 7.82 -12.60
N LEU A 3 -1.83 6.96 -13.30
CA LEU A 3 -2.37 6.15 -14.40
C LEU A 3 -3.56 5.27 -13.97
N ALA A 4 -3.45 4.61 -12.81
CA ALA A 4 -4.53 3.77 -12.29
C ALA A 4 -5.78 4.60 -11.93
N PHE A 5 -5.59 5.82 -11.43
CA PHE A 5 -6.70 6.76 -11.22
C PHE A 5 -7.36 7.16 -12.54
N MET A 6 -6.60 7.59 -13.54
CA MET A 6 -7.15 8.00 -14.84
C MET A 6 -7.91 6.86 -15.53
N LEU A 7 -7.39 5.64 -15.44
CA LEU A 7 -8.05 4.45 -15.96
C LEU A 7 -9.38 4.17 -15.24
N ASN A 8 -9.40 4.24 -13.91
CA ASN A 8 -10.63 4.04 -13.14
C ASN A 8 -11.64 5.16 -13.37
N ALA A 9 -11.19 6.40 -13.56
CA ALA A 9 -12.04 7.52 -13.95
C ALA A 9 -12.66 7.29 -15.33
N PHE A 10 -11.87 6.80 -16.30
CA PHE A 10 -12.37 6.41 -17.62
C PHE A 10 -13.42 5.30 -17.52
N PHE A 11 -13.16 4.23 -16.78
CA PHE A 11 -14.12 3.14 -16.59
C PHE A 11 -15.42 3.59 -15.91
N TYR A 12 -15.35 4.57 -15.03
CA TYR A 12 -16.53 5.16 -14.39
C TYR A 12 -17.35 5.99 -15.39
N VAL A 13 -16.70 6.88 -16.16
CA VAL A 13 -17.36 7.71 -17.18
C VAL A 13 -17.95 6.86 -18.31
N SER A 14 -17.25 5.82 -18.73
CA SER A 14 -17.69 4.90 -19.78
C SER A 14 -18.71 3.85 -19.31
N ASN A 15 -19.20 3.92 -18.07
CA ASN A 15 -20.18 2.99 -17.51
C ASN A 15 -19.72 1.52 -17.45
N ILE A 16 -18.42 1.25 -17.58
CA ILE A 16 -17.83 -0.11 -17.57
C ILE A 16 -17.71 -0.62 -16.14
N ASN A 17 -17.31 0.25 -15.20
CA ASN A 17 -17.19 -0.08 -13.79
C ASN A 17 -17.71 1.08 -12.92
N LYS A 18 -18.77 0.84 -12.15
CA LYS A 18 -19.42 1.84 -11.27
C LYS A 18 -18.96 1.78 -9.81
N ASN A 19 -17.87 1.07 -9.51
CA ASN A 19 -17.36 0.96 -8.14
C ASN A 19 -16.83 2.30 -7.62
N ILE A 20 -17.69 3.09 -6.95
CA ILE A 20 -17.34 4.40 -6.37
C ILE A 20 -16.19 4.28 -5.35
N SER A 21 -16.19 3.22 -4.53
CA SER A 21 -15.10 2.95 -3.57
C SER A 21 -13.73 2.79 -4.27
N LEU A 22 -13.70 2.15 -5.45
CA LEU A 22 -12.47 1.96 -6.24
C LEU A 22 -11.96 3.30 -6.76
N LEU A 23 -12.86 4.11 -7.34
CA LEU A 23 -12.52 5.42 -7.90
C LEU A 23 -11.95 6.36 -6.83
N ILE A 24 -12.56 6.39 -5.65
CA ILE A 24 -12.11 7.26 -4.55
C ILE A 24 -10.80 6.78 -3.97
N THR A 25 -10.61 5.46 -3.85
CA THR A 25 -9.34 4.90 -3.40
C THR A 25 -8.21 5.23 -4.39
N SER A 26 -8.42 5.07 -5.70
CA SER A 26 -7.40 5.40 -6.70
C SER A 26 -7.11 6.90 -6.75
N PHE A 27 -8.13 7.74 -6.57
CA PHE A 27 -7.95 9.19 -6.46
C PHE A 27 -7.09 9.58 -5.25
N LEU A 28 -7.44 9.11 -4.05
CA LEU A 28 -6.67 9.41 -2.83
C LEU A 28 -5.22 8.93 -2.92
N MET A 29 -5.01 7.74 -3.50
CA MET A 29 -3.66 7.22 -3.78
C MET A 29 -2.89 8.12 -4.77
N ALA A 30 -3.53 8.54 -5.87
CA ALA A 30 -2.89 9.42 -6.85
C ALA A 30 -2.56 10.79 -6.25
N ALA A 31 -3.49 11.38 -5.51
CA ALA A 31 -3.30 12.67 -4.85
C ALA A 31 -2.14 12.61 -3.85
N SER A 32 -2.08 11.59 -3.01
CA SER A 32 -1.00 11.49 -2.02
C SER A 32 0.38 11.30 -2.63
N TYR A 33 0.51 10.49 -3.68
CA TYR A 33 1.81 10.34 -4.36
C TYR A 33 2.19 11.62 -5.11
N PHE A 34 1.22 12.35 -5.67
CA PHE A 34 1.46 13.63 -6.32
C PHE A 34 1.93 14.69 -5.31
N THR A 35 1.23 14.82 -4.18
CA THR A 35 1.59 15.75 -3.11
C THR A 35 2.93 15.36 -2.47
N SER A 36 3.15 14.09 -2.15
CA SER A 36 4.39 13.61 -1.55
C SER A 36 5.60 13.93 -2.44
N ASN A 37 5.56 13.61 -3.75
CA ASN A 37 6.68 13.91 -4.64
C ASN A 37 6.90 15.41 -4.84
N HIS A 38 5.84 16.22 -4.94
CA HIS A 38 6.01 17.63 -5.26
C HIS A 38 6.41 18.47 -4.04
N PHE A 39 5.83 18.21 -2.87
CA PHE A 39 6.10 19.02 -1.67
C PHE A 39 7.36 18.59 -0.91
N ILE A 40 7.78 17.32 -0.99
CA ILE A 40 8.97 16.83 -0.28
C ILE A 40 10.27 17.29 -0.96
N ASP A 41 10.26 17.48 -2.28
CA ASP A 41 11.42 18.00 -3.01
C ASP A 41 11.70 19.49 -2.70
N LEU A 42 10.64 20.26 -2.41
CA LEU A 42 10.73 21.69 -2.06
C LEU A 42 11.12 21.94 -0.59
N SER A 43 10.84 21.01 0.33
CA SER A 43 11.11 21.14 1.77
C SER A 43 12.43 20.50 2.19
N ALA A 44 13.49 20.78 1.41
CA ALA A 44 14.79 20.11 1.38
C ALA A 44 15.55 19.98 2.72
N SER A 45 15.09 19.08 3.58
CA SER A 45 15.92 18.46 4.61
C SER A 45 15.75 16.96 4.52
N ARG A 46 16.73 16.30 3.86
CA ARG A 46 16.92 14.83 3.83
C ARG A 46 16.83 14.20 5.23
N TYR A 47 16.98 15.01 6.28
CA TYR A 47 16.85 14.59 7.66
C TYR A 47 15.46 14.03 7.99
N TYR A 48 14.37 14.60 7.46
CA TYR A 48 13.00 14.23 7.83
C TYR A 48 12.25 13.41 6.76
N GLN A 49 12.89 13.13 5.62
CA GLN A 49 12.25 12.53 4.45
C GLN A 49 11.49 11.23 4.74
N TYR A 50 12.12 10.25 5.40
CA TYR A 50 11.46 8.98 5.73
C TYR A 50 10.31 9.14 6.74
N LEU A 51 10.44 10.10 7.66
CA LEU A 51 9.41 10.38 8.66
C LEU A 51 8.18 11.03 8.00
N SER A 52 8.41 11.94 7.07
CA SER A 52 7.36 12.55 6.25
C SER A 52 6.65 11.50 5.41
N TRP A 53 7.36 10.57 4.77
CA TRP A 53 6.75 9.48 4.02
C TRP A 53 5.83 8.60 4.89
N ILE A 54 6.27 8.24 6.10
CA ILE A 54 5.42 7.50 7.05
C ILE A 54 4.16 8.30 7.40
N ALA A 55 4.29 9.62 7.61
CA ALA A 55 3.14 10.48 7.91
C ALA A 55 2.15 10.55 6.74
N TYR A 56 2.64 10.67 5.49
CA TYR A 56 1.80 10.64 4.29
C TYR A 56 1.10 9.29 4.10
N ASP A 57 1.81 8.17 4.33
CA ASP A 57 1.24 6.83 4.26
C ASP A 57 0.14 6.63 5.31
N ALA A 58 0.37 7.08 6.54
CA ALA A 58 -0.62 7.04 7.61
C ALA A 58 -1.85 7.91 7.30
N LEU A 59 -1.62 9.12 6.79
CA LEU A 59 -2.69 10.04 6.38
C LEU A 59 -3.53 9.44 5.25
N THR A 60 -2.92 8.80 4.26
CA THR A 60 -3.65 8.16 3.16
C THR A 60 -4.49 6.99 3.62
N ILE A 61 -3.94 6.11 4.47
CA ILE A 61 -4.72 5.02 5.06
C ILE A 61 -5.95 5.59 5.79
N LEU A 62 -5.75 6.62 6.59
CA LEU A 62 -6.82 7.27 7.34
C LEU A 62 -7.89 7.86 6.41
N LEU A 63 -7.48 8.56 5.35
CA LEU A 63 -8.39 9.12 4.36
C LEU A 63 -9.17 8.04 3.60
N ILE A 64 -8.52 6.94 3.19
CA ILE A 64 -9.18 5.82 2.52
C ILE A 64 -10.24 5.20 3.44
N VAL A 65 -9.91 4.95 4.70
CA VAL A 65 -10.85 4.37 5.67
C VAL A 65 -12.00 5.32 5.96
N MET A 66 -11.72 6.62 6.15
CA MET A 66 -12.73 7.64 6.42
C MET A 66 -13.68 7.82 5.22
N ALA A 67 -13.15 7.94 4.01
CA ALA A 67 -13.95 8.12 2.81
C ALA A 67 -14.90 6.93 2.59
N ASN A 68 -14.40 5.70 2.75
CA ASN A 68 -15.25 4.51 2.63
C ASN A 68 -16.31 4.43 3.74
N ARG A 69 -16.02 4.90 4.97
CA ARG A 69 -17.02 5.01 6.04
C ARG A 69 -18.11 6.04 5.74
N ILE A 70 -17.74 7.21 5.22
CA ILE A 70 -18.69 8.28 4.86
C ILE A 70 -19.67 7.80 3.78
N LEU A 71 -19.16 7.04 2.81
CA LEU A 71 -19.96 6.49 1.71
C LEU A 71 -20.78 5.26 2.12
N LYS A 72 -20.60 4.76 3.35
CA LYS A 72 -21.20 3.50 3.86
C LYS A 72 -20.92 2.28 2.97
N GLU A 73 -19.87 2.37 2.15
CA GLU A 73 -19.48 1.32 1.23
C GLU A 73 -18.52 0.33 1.90
N ARG A 74 -18.58 -0.93 1.47
CA ARG A 74 -17.58 -1.91 1.91
C ARG A 74 -16.25 -1.63 1.21
N LEU A 75 -15.15 -1.74 1.97
CA LEU A 75 -13.82 -1.61 1.40
C LEU A 75 -13.65 -2.57 0.21
N CYS A 76 -13.46 -1.98 -0.97
CA CYS A 76 -13.16 -2.75 -2.16
C CYS A 76 -11.87 -3.54 -1.96
N LEU A 77 -11.69 -4.56 -2.77
CA LEU A 77 -10.52 -5.42 -2.70
C LEU A 77 -9.24 -4.59 -2.93
N ALA A 78 -9.24 -3.71 -3.93
CA ALA A 78 -8.14 -2.80 -4.20
C ALA A 78 -7.80 -1.89 -3.00
N ALA A 79 -8.81 -1.39 -2.28
CA ALA A 79 -8.61 -0.58 -1.07
C ALA A 79 -7.92 -1.37 0.05
N LYS A 80 -8.22 -2.68 0.18
CA LYS A 80 -7.53 -3.53 1.15
C LYS A 80 -6.07 -3.73 0.78
N TYR A 81 -5.76 -3.98 -0.50
CA TYR A 81 -4.37 -4.08 -0.97
C TYR A 81 -3.62 -2.76 -0.79
N ALA A 82 -4.27 -1.61 -1.06
CA ALA A 82 -3.66 -0.30 -0.82
C ALA A 82 -3.33 -0.10 0.66
N VAL A 83 -4.27 -0.35 1.57
CA VAL A 83 -4.03 -0.21 3.03
C VAL A 83 -2.90 -1.13 3.50
N VAL A 84 -2.87 -2.38 3.05
CA VAL A 84 -1.79 -3.32 3.39
C VAL A 84 -0.45 -2.88 2.80
N GLY A 85 -0.42 -2.46 1.53
CA GLY A 85 0.79 -2.00 0.86
C GLY A 85 1.38 -0.75 1.51
N LEU A 86 0.54 0.26 1.77
CA LEU A 86 0.90 1.47 2.52
C LEU A 86 1.43 1.14 3.93
N SER A 87 0.82 0.18 4.62
CA SER A 87 1.28 -0.23 5.95
C SER A 87 2.66 -0.89 5.89
N LEU A 88 2.92 -1.72 4.87
CA LEU A 88 4.24 -2.34 4.64
C LEU A 88 5.29 -1.31 4.22
N ASN A 89 4.94 -0.35 3.35
CA ASN A 89 5.81 0.77 2.98
C ASN A 89 6.18 1.60 4.23
N ALA A 90 5.21 1.98 5.05
CA ALA A 90 5.47 2.71 6.29
C ALA A 90 6.40 1.93 7.25
N LEU A 91 6.21 0.61 7.37
CA LEU A 91 7.08 -0.25 8.18
C LEU A 91 8.52 -0.27 7.63
N LEU A 92 8.69 -0.42 6.31
CA LEU A 92 10.00 -0.41 5.67
C LEU A 92 10.69 0.95 5.82
N CYS A 93 9.95 2.05 5.65
CA CYS A 93 10.42 3.41 5.89
C CYS A 93 10.86 3.62 7.35
N LEU A 94 10.17 3.01 8.30
CA LEU A 94 10.56 3.05 9.72
C LEU A 94 11.86 2.27 9.95
N LEU A 95 11.99 1.07 9.37
CA LEU A 95 13.20 0.26 9.53
C LEU A 95 14.44 0.93 8.93
N ILE A 96 14.33 1.53 7.74
CA ILE A 96 15.44 2.28 7.13
C ILE A 96 15.75 3.55 7.93
N HIS A 97 14.74 4.19 8.53
CA HIS A 97 14.96 5.33 9.41
C HIS A 97 15.76 4.92 10.66
N ILE A 98 15.42 3.79 11.29
CA ILE A 98 16.17 3.26 12.43
C ILE A 98 17.61 2.91 12.01
N ASP A 99 17.80 2.23 10.88
CA ASP A 99 19.12 1.84 10.38
C ASP A 99 20.04 3.05 10.14
N LEU A 100 19.51 4.08 9.47
CA LEU A 100 20.26 5.29 9.15
C LEU A 100 20.54 6.18 10.36
N ARG A 101 19.63 6.20 11.36
CA ARG A 101 19.62 7.25 12.40
C ARG A 101 19.95 6.77 13.80
N VAL A 102 19.50 5.58 14.15
CA VAL A 102 19.78 4.98 15.46
C VAL A 102 21.05 4.15 15.38
N LEU A 103 21.15 3.30 14.37
CA LEU A 103 22.32 2.43 14.15
C LEU A 103 23.46 3.16 13.44
N VAL A 104 23.16 4.31 12.80
CA VAL A 104 24.13 5.16 12.09
C VAL A 104 24.92 4.38 11.03
N ASN A 105 24.29 3.38 10.42
CA ASN A 105 24.84 2.70 9.25
C ASN A 105 24.79 3.65 8.06
N ARG A 106 25.94 4.20 7.66
CA ARG A 106 26.05 5.15 6.53
C ARG A 106 26.49 4.49 5.22
N GLU A 107 27.01 3.27 5.31
CA GLU A 107 27.43 2.46 4.17
C GLU A 107 26.23 1.67 3.62
N PRO A 108 26.02 1.64 2.30
CA PRO A 108 24.97 0.83 1.71
C PRO A 108 25.29 -0.66 1.93
N TRP A 109 24.34 -1.37 2.54
CA TRP A 109 24.44 -2.80 2.79
C TRP A 109 23.17 -3.51 2.31
N TRP A 110 23.14 -4.83 2.42
CA TRP A 110 22.06 -5.68 1.85
C TRP A 110 20.65 -5.16 2.15
N PHE A 111 20.40 -4.64 3.36
CA PHE A 111 19.10 -4.12 3.75
C PHE A 111 18.62 -2.93 2.90
N TRP A 112 19.53 -2.05 2.45
CA TRP A 112 19.17 -0.90 1.63
C TRP A 112 18.69 -1.33 0.25
N TYR A 113 19.37 -2.30 -0.36
CA TYR A 113 18.94 -2.89 -1.64
C TYR A 113 17.60 -3.61 -1.49
N PHE A 114 17.44 -4.37 -0.40
CA PHE A 114 16.17 -5.02 -0.08
C PHE A 114 15.04 -3.99 0.10
N TYR A 115 15.28 -2.90 0.83
CA TYR A 115 14.34 -1.80 1.03
C TYR A 115 13.88 -1.20 -0.30
N THR A 116 14.82 -0.80 -1.17
CA THR A 116 14.50 -0.19 -2.47
C THR A 116 13.73 -1.16 -3.36
N LEU A 117 14.11 -2.44 -3.39
CA LEU A 117 13.40 -3.46 -4.16
C LEU A 117 11.99 -3.69 -3.60
N ALA A 118 11.85 -3.77 -2.28
CA ALA A 118 10.59 -4.07 -1.61
C ALA A 118 9.55 -2.96 -1.82
N ILE A 119 9.91 -1.69 -1.61
CA ILE A 119 8.98 -0.56 -1.80
C ILE A 119 8.50 -0.51 -3.25
N ASN A 120 9.42 -0.59 -4.22
CA ASN A 120 9.04 -0.58 -5.64
C ASN A 120 8.11 -1.76 -6.00
N THR A 121 8.38 -2.93 -5.43
CA THR A 121 7.54 -4.12 -5.66
C THR A 121 6.15 -3.94 -5.06
N ILE A 122 6.05 -3.40 -3.84
CA ILE A 122 4.79 -3.10 -3.17
C ILE A 122 3.99 -2.06 -3.97
N ASP A 123 4.64 -1.02 -4.48
CA ASP A 123 4.01 0.01 -5.30
C ASP A 123 3.44 -0.55 -6.60
N VAL A 124 4.19 -1.41 -7.30
CA VAL A 124 3.71 -2.10 -8.50
C VAL A 124 2.50 -2.99 -8.18
N ILE A 125 2.54 -3.72 -7.06
CA ILE A 125 1.42 -4.54 -6.59
C ILE A 125 0.18 -3.67 -6.31
N MET A 126 0.36 -2.53 -5.63
CA MET A 126 -0.74 -1.60 -5.34
C MET A 126 -1.35 -1.02 -6.63
N VAL A 127 -0.53 -0.61 -7.61
CA VAL A 127 -1.01 -0.15 -8.92
C VAL A 127 -1.78 -1.26 -9.63
N ALA A 128 -1.24 -2.47 -9.68
CA ALA A 128 -1.89 -3.61 -10.31
C ALA A 128 -3.24 -3.94 -9.64
N ALA A 129 -3.31 -3.87 -8.31
CA ALA A 129 -4.55 -4.09 -7.56
C ALA A 129 -5.61 -3.02 -7.88
N LEU A 130 -5.20 -1.76 -8.06
CA LEU A 130 -6.10 -0.65 -8.45
C LEU A 130 -6.62 -0.79 -9.89
N ILE A 131 -5.82 -1.35 -10.80
CA ILE A 131 -6.21 -1.56 -12.21
C ILE A 131 -7.14 -2.75 -12.36
N LEU A 132 -6.81 -3.87 -11.71
CA LEU A 132 -7.50 -5.15 -11.92
C LEU A 132 -8.78 -5.29 -11.09
N ASP A 133 -8.87 -4.59 -9.95
CA ASP A 133 -9.95 -4.68 -8.95
C ASP A 133 -10.39 -6.13 -8.63
N ARG A 134 -9.46 -7.08 -8.77
CA ARG A 134 -9.64 -8.51 -8.55
C ARG A 134 -8.50 -9.06 -7.71
N ASP A 135 -8.75 -10.20 -7.07
CA ASP A 135 -7.74 -10.95 -6.30
C ASP A 135 -6.71 -11.56 -7.26
N PHE A 136 -5.85 -10.72 -7.83
CA PHE A 136 -4.82 -11.14 -8.78
C PHE A 136 -3.73 -11.98 -8.10
N LEU A 137 -3.38 -11.64 -6.86
CA LEU A 137 -2.35 -12.34 -6.09
C LEU A 137 -2.81 -13.69 -5.51
N GLY A 138 -4.06 -14.11 -5.75
CA GLY A 138 -4.57 -15.36 -5.20
C GLY A 138 -4.49 -15.40 -3.67
N VAL A 139 -4.59 -14.27 -2.97
CA VAL A 139 -4.49 -14.19 -1.50
C VAL A 139 -5.52 -15.08 -0.82
N LYS A 140 -6.70 -15.26 -1.42
CA LYS A 140 -7.69 -16.26 -0.98
C LYS A 140 -7.14 -17.69 -1.02
N PHE A 141 -6.37 -18.03 -2.04
CA PHE A 141 -5.72 -19.35 -2.19
C PHE A 141 -4.62 -19.54 -1.15
N ILE A 142 -3.79 -18.52 -0.91
CA ILE A 142 -2.75 -18.54 0.13
C ILE A 142 -3.41 -18.66 1.52
N LYS A 143 -4.42 -17.85 1.82
CA LYS A 143 -5.16 -17.91 3.09
C LYS A 143 -5.81 -19.28 3.31
N HIS A 144 -6.38 -19.88 2.26
CA HIS A 144 -6.94 -21.23 2.32
C HIS A 144 -5.85 -22.28 2.58
N ARG A 145 -4.70 -22.18 1.91
CA ARG A 145 -3.54 -23.07 2.12
C ARG A 145 -2.99 -22.95 3.54
N VAL A 146 -2.76 -21.73 4.03
CA VAL A 146 -2.29 -21.47 5.39
C VAL A 146 -3.27 -22.00 6.43
N LYS A 147 -4.58 -21.71 6.28
CA LYS A 147 -5.61 -22.25 7.18
C LYS A 147 -5.64 -23.78 7.19
N LYS A 148 -5.50 -24.41 6.02
CA LYS A 148 -5.40 -25.87 5.88
C LYS A 148 -4.15 -26.42 6.59
N TYR A 149 -3.00 -25.76 6.48
CA TYR A 149 -1.78 -26.14 7.19
C TYR A 149 -1.92 -26.03 8.72
N PHE A 150 -2.46 -24.91 9.23
CA PHE A 150 -2.69 -24.75 10.67
C PHE A 150 -3.73 -25.74 11.21
N SER A 151 -4.81 -26.00 10.46
CA SER A 151 -5.82 -27.00 10.85
C SER A 151 -5.27 -28.43 10.82
N LYS A 152 -4.33 -28.75 9.91
CA LYS A 152 -3.64 -30.05 9.89
C LYS A 152 -2.69 -30.21 11.09
N LYS A 153 -1.94 -29.15 11.44
CA LYS A 153 -1.03 -29.14 12.59
C LYS A 153 -1.75 -29.33 13.92
N GLN A 154 -2.99 -28.86 14.03
CA GLN A 154 -3.81 -29.00 15.25
C GLN A 154 -4.32 -30.44 15.46
N ARG A 155 -4.45 -31.25 14.39
CA ARG A 155 -4.83 -32.67 14.48
C ARG A 155 -3.68 -33.61 14.85
N THR A 156 -2.42 -33.21 14.64
CA THR A 156 -1.24 -34.02 14.94
C THR A 156 -0.70 -33.85 16.37
N ILE A 157 -1.25 -32.89 17.14
CA ILE A 157 -0.83 -32.63 18.52
C ILE A 157 -1.85 -33.23 19.53
N SER A 158 -3.02 -33.65 19.06
CA SER A 158 -4.11 -34.22 19.88
C SER A 158 -4.19 -35.75 19.87
N THR A 159 -3.10 -36.43 19.50
CA THR A 159 -2.92 -37.89 19.53
C THR A 159 -1.60 -38.19 20.21
#